data_AF-A0A925DCL7-F1
#
_entry.id   AF-A0A925DCL7-F1
#
_cell.length_a   1.000
_cell.length_b   1.000
_cell.length_c   1.000
_cell.angle_alpha   90.00
_cell.angle_beta   90.00
_cell.angle_gamma   90.00
#
_symmetry.space_group_name_H-M   'P 1'
#
loop_
_entity.id
_entity.type
_entity.pdbx_description
1 polymer ?
#
loop_
_entity_poly.entity_id
_entity_poly.type
_entity_poly.pdbx_seq_one_letter_code
_entity_poly.pdbx_strand_id
1 'polypeptide(L)'
;RRREDAAALAVLGARPVWLDFSDSQYGGSPPVNELAAALAALLAAEMPSMVCCPAGLFHPDHVLTHQAMLLARARHPALRWLMYEDALYRRAPGVLQRRLAELERAGIVATPLPEQRGGALGLKRRAMRCYKSQLRALARIPDGYADAFAAESHWRLEAAPLGE
;
A
#
# COMPACT_ATOMS: atom_id res chain seq x y z
N ARG A 1 3.34 11.04 14.82
CA ARG A 1 2.13 10.55 14.11
C ARG A 1 1.68 9.14 14.51
N ARG A 2 2.53 8.29 15.13
CA ARG A 2 2.17 6.94 15.64
C ARG A 2 0.88 6.88 16.50
N ARG A 3 0.62 7.87 17.37
CA ARG A 3 -0.62 7.92 18.18
C ARG A 3 -1.90 8.07 17.35
N GLU A 4 -1.86 8.87 16.29
CA GLU A 4 -3.03 9.02 15.39
C GLU A 4 -3.29 7.73 14.61
N ASP A 5 -2.21 7.07 14.18
CA ASP A 5 -2.26 5.79 13.48
C ASP A 5 -2.83 4.67 14.34
N ALA A 6 -2.35 4.53 15.58
CA ALA A 6 -2.89 3.57 16.55
C ALA A 6 -4.39 3.81 16.81
N ALA A 7 -4.81 5.08 16.93
CA ALA A 7 -6.22 5.41 17.12
C ALA A 7 -7.06 5.06 15.88
N ALA A 8 -6.55 5.32 14.67
CA ALA A 8 -7.24 4.98 13.43
C ALA A 8 -7.42 3.46 13.27
N LEU A 9 -6.36 2.69 13.51
CA LEU A 9 -6.38 1.24 13.41
C LEU A 9 -7.27 0.60 14.47
N ALA A 10 -7.31 1.15 15.68
CA ALA A 10 -8.24 0.70 16.73
C ALA A 10 -9.71 0.82 16.30
N VAL A 11 -10.07 1.86 15.53
CA VAL A 11 -11.43 1.97 14.94
C VAL A 11 -11.72 0.80 13.99
N LEU A 12 -10.71 0.32 13.27
CA LEU A 12 -10.81 -0.80 12.33
C LEU A 12 -10.68 -2.18 13.00
N GLY A 13 -10.45 -2.25 14.31
CA GLY A 13 -10.13 -3.50 15.00
C GLY A 13 -8.76 -4.07 14.64
N ALA A 14 -7.85 -3.23 14.13
CA ALA A 14 -6.49 -3.61 13.72
C ALA A 14 -5.45 -3.07 14.71
N ARG A 15 -4.24 -3.64 14.68
CA ARG A 15 -3.08 -3.13 15.44
C ARG A 15 -1.98 -2.64 14.50
N PRO A 16 -1.28 -1.55 14.84
CA PRO A 16 -0.09 -1.16 14.10
C PRO A 16 1.08 -2.10 14.38
N VAL A 17 1.91 -2.29 13.36
CA VAL A 17 3.32 -2.68 13.52
C VAL A 17 4.15 -1.65 12.78
N TRP A 18 4.98 -0.90 13.52
CA TRP A 18 5.82 0.14 12.93
C TRP A 18 7.24 -0.40 12.77
N LEU A 19 7.73 -0.39 11.54
CA LEU A 19 9.16 -0.57 11.28
C LEU A 19 9.89 0.73 11.63
N ASP A 20 11.13 0.62 12.13
CA ASP A 20 11.92 1.78 12.56
C ASP A 20 12.68 2.45 11.41
N PHE A 21 11.96 2.71 10.31
CA PHE A 21 12.44 3.53 9.20
C PHE A 21 11.87 4.95 9.29
N SER A 22 12.71 5.93 8.96
CA SER A 22 12.28 7.33 8.91
C SER A 22 11.53 7.62 7.60
N ASP A 23 10.53 8.49 7.69
CA ASP A 23 9.89 9.09 6.52
C ASP A 23 10.94 9.92 5.75
N SER A 24 10.91 9.85 4.42
CA SER A 24 11.92 10.49 3.55
C SER A 24 12.05 12.00 3.75
N GLN A 25 11.07 12.66 4.36
CA GLN A 25 11.17 14.09 4.70
C GLN A 25 12.11 14.38 5.90
N TYR A 26 12.48 13.37 6.70
CA TYR A 26 13.29 13.52 7.91
C TYR A 26 14.68 12.85 7.81
N GLY A 27 15.05 12.34 6.64
CA GLY A 27 16.33 11.65 6.41
C GLY A 27 16.40 10.99 5.04
N GLY A 28 17.46 10.24 4.77
CA GLY A 28 17.56 9.42 3.57
C GLY A 28 16.64 8.20 3.65
N SER A 29 16.06 7.80 2.52
CA SER A 29 15.34 6.53 2.40
C SER A 29 16.27 5.34 2.68
N PRO A 30 15.82 4.29 3.38
CA PRO A 30 16.64 3.11 3.60
C PRO A 30 16.92 2.40 2.26
N PRO A 31 18.02 1.63 2.17
CA PRO A 31 18.23 0.72 1.06
C PRO A 31 17.02 -0.22 0.90
N VAL A 32 16.54 -0.40 -0.33
CA VAL A 32 15.37 -1.24 -0.62
C VAL A 32 15.51 -2.66 -0.08
N ASN A 33 16.72 -3.22 -0.10
CA ASN A 33 17.02 -4.56 0.42
C ASN A 33 16.87 -4.65 1.94
N GLU A 34 17.20 -3.58 2.67
CA GLU A 34 17.06 -3.51 4.12
C GLU A 34 15.57 -3.47 4.52
N LEU A 35 14.79 -2.62 3.84
CA LEU A 35 13.34 -2.59 4.02
C LEU A 35 12.69 -3.93 3.65
N ALA A 36 13.12 -4.56 2.56
CA ALA A 36 12.61 -5.87 2.14
C ALA A 36 12.93 -6.97 3.15
N ALA A 37 14.12 -6.94 3.78
CA ALA A 37 14.50 -7.90 4.81
C ALA A 37 13.64 -7.71 6.09
N ALA A 38 13.43 -6.47 6.51
CA ALA A 38 12.56 -6.16 7.65
C ALA A 38 11.10 -6.60 7.39
N LEU A 39 10.59 -6.36 6.19
CA LEU A 39 9.25 -6.82 5.78
C LEU A 39 9.16 -8.35 5.77
N ALA A 40 10.15 -9.05 5.20
CA ALA A 40 10.16 -10.52 5.19
C ALA A 40 10.19 -11.11 6.61
N ALA A 41 10.98 -10.53 7.51
CA ALA A 41 11.01 -10.94 8.91
C ALA A 41 9.65 -10.73 9.61
N LEU A 42 8.99 -9.60 9.33
CA LEU A 42 7.65 -9.32 9.84
C LEU A 42 6.62 -10.33 9.32
N LEU A 43 6.63 -10.63 8.01
CA LEU A 43 5.73 -11.60 7.41
C LEU A 43 5.93 -13.02 7.98
N ALA A 44 7.18 -13.40 8.26
CA ALA A 44 7.49 -14.67 8.91
C ALA A 44 6.96 -14.74 10.36
N ALA A 45 7.03 -13.64 11.11
CA ALA A 45 6.56 -13.57 12.49
C ALA A 45 5.01 -13.56 12.58
N GLU A 46 4.36 -12.83 11.67
CA GLU A 46 2.90 -12.63 11.68
C GLU A 46 2.14 -13.75 10.97
N MET A 47 2.81 -14.51 10.09
CA MET A 47 2.25 -15.60 9.29
C MET A 47 0.87 -15.26 8.67
N PRO A 48 0.74 -14.12 7.96
CA PRO A 48 -0.55 -13.73 7.39
C PRO A 48 -0.97 -14.71 6.29
N SER A 49 -2.27 -14.82 6.01
CA SER A 49 -2.75 -15.58 4.84
C SER A 49 -2.80 -14.74 3.55
N MET A 50 -2.66 -13.41 3.68
CA MET A 50 -2.74 -12.45 2.59
C MET A 50 -1.97 -11.17 2.96
N VAL A 51 -1.31 -10.57 1.98
CA VAL A 51 -0.62 -9.29 2.11
C VAL A 51 -1.19 -8.32 1.08
N CYS A 52 -1.55 -7.11 1.53
CA CYS A 52 -1.93 -6.00 0.66
C CYS A 52 -0.79 -4.97 0.64
N CYS A 53 -0.29 -4.63 -0.54
CA CYS A 53 0.78 -3.65 -0.72
C CYS A 53 0.33 -2.45 -1.58
N PRO A 54 0.92 -1.25 -1.39
CA PRO A 54 0.66 -0.11 -2.25
C PRO A 54 1.16 -0.36 -3.67
N ALA A 55 0.51 0.25 -4.66
CA ALA A 55 0.96 0.25 -6.04
C ALA A 55 2.22 1.11 -6.28
N GLY A 56 2.59 1.98 -5.35
CA GLY A 56 3.79 2.82 -5.49
C GLY A 56 3.67 3.80 -6.67
N LEU A 57 2.55 4.52 -6.77
CA LEU A 57 2.21 5.30 -7.96
C LEU A 57 2.95 6.65 -8.08
N PHE A 58 3.37 7.26 -6.97
CA PHE A 58 3.97 8.60 -7.02
C PHE A 58 4.96 8.89 -5.88
N HIS A 59 4.51 8.83 -4.62
CA HIS A 59 5.34 9.23 -3.49
C HIS A 59 6.60 8.34 -3.36
N PRO A 60 7.81 8.89 -3.16
CA PRO A 60 9.04 8.11 -3.06
C PRO A 60 8.94 6.95 -2.06
N ASP A 61 8.39 7.19 -0.87
CA ASP A 61 8.21 6.14 0.14
C ASP A 61 7.21 5.05 -0.29
N HIS A 62 6.20 5.38 -1.10
CA HIS A 62 5.27 4.39 -1.65
C HIS A 62 5.95 3.56 -2.75
N VAL A 63 6.78 4.19 -3.60
CA VAL A 63 7.58 3.51 -4.62
C VAL A 63 8.57 2.54 -3.96
N LEU A 64 9.29 3.00 -2.94
CA LEU A 64 10.25 2.19 -2.18
C LEU A 64 9.56 1.02 -1.47
N THR A 65 8.43 1.29 -0.81
CA THR A 65 7.63 0.26 -0.12
C THR A 65 7.12 -0.78 -1.12
N HIS A 66 6.64 -0.35 -2.28
CA HIS A 66 6.20 -1.26 -3.35
C HIS A 66 7.35 -2.18 -3.79
N GLN A 67 8.51 -1.62 -4.10
CA GLN A 67 9.68 -2.40 -4.52
C GLN A 67 10.14 -3.39 -3.43
N ALA A 68 10.22 -2.95 -2.18
CA ALA A 68 10.61 -3.80 -1.06
C ALA A 68 9.60 -4.93 -0.82
N MET A 69 8.30 -4.66 -0.96
CA MET A 69 7.25 -5.67 -0.88
C MET A 69 7.34 -6.70 -2.02
N LEU A 70 7.70 -6.30 -3.24
CA LEU A 70 7.93 -7.26 -4.34
C LEU A 70 9.14 -8.18 -4.08
N LEU A 71 10.21 -7.64 -3.49
CA LEU A 71 11.36 -8.46 -3.06
C LEU A 71 10.98 -9.41 -1.92
N ALA A 72 10.17 -8.96 -0.96
CA ALA A 72 9.65 -9.83 0.09
C ALA A 72 8.73 -10.93 -0.49
N ARG A 73 7.86 -10.59 -1.46
CA ARG A 73 7.00 -11.55 -2.15
C ARG A 73 7.75 -12.71 -2.77
N ALA A 74 8.90 -12.45 -3.39
CA ALA A 74 9.73 -13.52 -3.96
C ALA A 74 10.17 -14.56 -2.92
N ARG A 75 10.26 -14.19 -1.64
CA ARG A 75 10.60 -15.08 -0.52
C ARG A 75 9.38 -15.77 0.10
N HIS A 76 8.17 -15.34 -0.25
CA HIS A 76 6.91 -15.85 0.30
C HIS A 76 5.89 -16.19 -0.81
N PRO A 77 6.21 -17.13 -1.72
CA PRO A 77 5.36 -17.46 -2.86
C PRO A 77 4.02 -18.12 -2.48
N ALA A 78 3.92 -18.70 -1.28
CA ALA A 78 2.69 -19.32 -0.79
C ALA A 78 1.64 -18.31 -0.28
N LEU A 79 2.04 -17.05 -0.04
CA LEU A 79 1.13 -16.01 0.41
C LEU A 79 0.28 -15.48 -0.76
N ARG A 80 -0.96 -15.08 -0.46
CA ARG A 80 -1.75 -14.31 -1.42
C ARG A 80 -1.32 -12.85 -1.39
N TRP A 81 -0.95 -12.31 -2.55
CA TRP A 81 -0.52 -10.92 -2.67
C TRP A 81 -1.56 -10.10 -3.41
N LEU A 82 -1.98 -9.01 -2.78
CA LEU A 82 -2.83 -8.00 -3.40
C LEU A 82 -2.07 -6.67 -3.50
N MET A 83 -2.30 -5.93 -4.56
CA MET A 83 -1.88 -4.55 -4.73
C MET A 83 -3.12 -3.66 -4.68
N TYR A 84 -3.06 -2.54 -3.96
CA TYR A 84 -4.10 -1.51 -3.99
C TYR A 84 -3.59 -0.24 -4.66
N GLU A 85 -4.49 0.48 -5.34
CA GLU A 85 -4.20 1.82 -5.86
C GLU A 85 -3.95 2.82 -4.73
N ASP A 86 -2.87 3.59 -4.83
CA ASP A 86 -2.61 4.66 -3.88
C ASP A 86 -3.64 5.79 -4.02
N ALA A 87 -4.48 5.93 -3.00
CA ALA A 87 -5.42 7.05 -2.90
C ALA A 87 -4.68 8.39 -3.06
N LEU A 88 -5.38 9.36 -3.64
CA LEU A 88 -4.90 10.67 -4.09
C LEU A 88 -4.00 10.60 -5.33
N TYR A 89 -3.06 9.65 -5.38
CA TYR A 89 -2.08 9.54 -6.48
C TYR A 89 -2.61 8.84 -7.73
N ARG A 90 -3.56 7.90 -7.58
CA ARG A 90 -4.20 7.19 -8.69
C ARG A 90 -4.90 8.08 -9.72
N ARG A 91 -5.18 9.35 -9.37
CA ARG A 91 -5.83 10.31 -10.25
C ARG A 91 -4.90 10.85 -11.34
N ALA A 92 -3.59 10.69 -11.19
CA ALA A 92 -2.63 11.13 -12.19
C ALA A 92 -2.74 10.24 -13.45
N PRO A 93 -2.98 10.81 -14.65
CA PRO A 93 -3.11 10.01 -15.86
C PRO A 93 -1.87 9.15 -16.14
N GLY A 94 -2.07 7.86 -16.46
CA GLY A 94 -1.01 6.97 -16.92
C GLY A 94 -0.14 6.34 -15.82
N VAL A 95 -0.23 6.78 -14.55
CA VAL A 95 0.67 6.27 -13.48
C VAL A 95 0.41 4.80 -13.17
N LEU A 96 -0.87 4.40 -13.11
CA LEU A 96 -1.24 3.00 -12.91
C LEU A 96 -0.85 2.14 -14.12
N GLN A 97 -1.11 2.61 -15.33
CA GLN A 97 -0.77 1.89 -16.56
C GLN A 97 0.74 1.64 -16.64
N ARG A 98 1.55 2.63 -16.27
CA ARG A 98 3.01 2.47 -16.18
C ARG A 98 3.40 1.41 -15.14
N ARG A 99 2.79 1.45 -13.95
CA ARG A 99 3.04 0.45 -12.90
C ARG A 99 2.68 -0.97 -13.36
N LEU A 100 1.53 -1.16 -14.02
CA LEU A 100 1.12 -2.46 -14.55
C LEU A 100 2.11 -2.98 -15.61
N ALA A 101 2.57 -2.11 -16.51
CA ALA A 101 3.58 -2.47 -17.50
C ALA A 101 4.95 -2.80 -16.86
N GLU A 102 5.31 -2.15 -15.75
CA GLU A 102 6.51 -2.49 -14.98
C GLU A 102 6.40 -3.86 -14.32
N LEU A 103 5.23 -4.20 -13.75
CA LEU A 103 4.97 -5.53 -13.18
C LEU A 103 5.04 -6.62 -14.25
N GLU A 104 4.43 -6.39 -15.41
CA GLU A 104 4.47 -7.32 -16.54
C GLU A 104 5.90 -7.60 -16.99
N ARG A 105 6.73 -6.55 -17.17
CA ARG A 105 8.16 -6.69 -17.51
C ARG A 105 8.96 -7.43 -16.45
N ALA A 106 8.51 -7.39 -15.19
CA ALA A 106 9.10 -8.13 -14.08
C ALA A 106 8.55 -9.57 -13.95
N GLY A 107 7.73 -10.04 -14.89
CA GLY A 107 7.12 -11.37 -14.87
C GLY A 107 6.05 -11.52 -13.78
N ILE A 108 5.37 -10.42 -13.43
CA ILE A 108 4.28 -10.40 -12.44
C ILE A 108 2.98 -10.03 -13.14
N VAL A 109 2.01 -10.93 -13.08
CA VAL A 109 0.66 -10.69 -13.57
C VAL A 109 -0.15 -10.02 -12.48
N ALA A 110 -0.74 -8.86 -12.80
CA ALA A 110 -1.64 -8.13 -11.93
C ALA A 110 -3.08 -8.27 -12.46
N THR A 111 -3.87 -9.17 -11.87
CA THR A 111 -5.26 -9.40 -12.27
C THR A 111 -6.20 -8.52 -11.44
N PRO A 112 -7.02 -7.63 -12.05
CA PRO A 112 -7.94 -6.79 -11.30
C PRO A 112 -8.98 -7.64 -10.58
N LEU A 113 -9.26 -7.30 -9.32
CA LEU A 113 -10.33 -7.88 -8.54
C LEU A 113 -11.62 -7.06 -8.71
N PRO A 114 -12.81 -7.68 -8.57
CA PRO A 114 -14.06 -6.95 -8.53
C PRO A 114 -14.03 -5.85 -7.48
N GLU A 115 -14.48 -4.66 -7.89
CA GLU A 115 -14.60 -3.50 -7.01
C GLU A 115 -15.44 -3.86 -5.78
N GLN A 116 -14.88 -3.61 -4.59
CA GLN A 116 -15.57 -3.90 -3.33
C GLN A 116 -16.66 -2.84 -3.12
N ARG A 117 -17.89 -3.16 -3.51
CA ARG A 117 -19.03 -2.25 -3.37
C ARG A 117 -19.53 -2.22 -1.92
N GLY A 118 -19.31 -1.08 -1.27
CA GLY A 118 -20.18 -0.49 -0.25
C GLY A 118 -20.50 -1.34 0.99
N GLY A 119 -19.75 -1.11 2.07
CA GLY A 119 -20.13 -1.58 3.41
C GLY A 119 -19.27 -0.98 4.53
N ALA A 120 -18.01 -0.68 4.21
CA ALA A 120 -17.05 -0.15 5.19
C ALA A 120 -16.81 1.37 5.10
N LEU A 121 -17.48 2.11 4.20
CA LEU A 121 -17.17 3.54 3.98
C LEU A 121 -17.37 4.38 5.25
N GLY A 122 -18.41 4.10 6.03
CA GLY A 122 -18.64 4.78 7.31
C GLY A 122 -17.51 4.49 8.32
N LEU A 123 -17.02 3.25 8.36
CA LEU A 123 -15.91 2.84 9.21
C LEU A 123 -14.59 3.50 8.76
N LYS A 124 -14.31 3.50 7.46
CA LYS A 124 -13.17 4.20 6.85
C LYS A 124 -13.17 5.70 7.19
N ARG A 125 -14.32 6.38 7.07
CA ARG A 125 -14.47 7.79 7.46
C ARG A 125 -14.17 8.02 8.93
N ARG A 126 -14.60 7.13 9.83
CA ARG A 126 -14.28 7.23 11.26
C ARG A 126 -12.78 7.06 11.52
N ALA A 127 -12.16 6.04 10.95
CA ALA A 127 -10.72 5.80 11.10
C ALA A 127 -9.89 6.98 10.56
N MET A 128 -10.25 7.50 9.38
CA MET A 128 -9.53 8.62 8.76
C MET A 128 -9.55 9.89 9.62
N ARG A 129 -10.63 10.15 10.37
CA ARG A 129 -10.74 11.32 11.27
C ARG A 129 -9.70 11.30 12.41
N CYS A 130 -9.10 10.16 12.71
CA CYS A 130 -8.03 10.06 13.69
C CYS A 130 -6.72 10.71 13.21
N TYR A 131 -6.47 10.77 11.90
CA TYR A 131 -5.28 11.40 11.30
C TYR A 131 -5.42 12.93 11.19
N LYS A 132 -5.66 13.60 12.33
CA LYS A 132 -5.98 15.04 12.38
C LYS A 132 -4.89 15.90 11.75
N SER A 133 -3.60 15.58 11.99
CA SER A 133 -2.50 16.33 11.38
C SER A 133 -2.51 16.21 9.86
N GLN A 134 -2.77 15.00 9.34
CA GLN A 134 -2.77 14.73 7.90
C GLN A 134 -3.96 15.33 7.20
N LEU A 135 -5.16 15.18 7.76
CA LEU A 135 -6.36 15.78 7.17
C LEU A 135 -6.25 17.31 7.11
N ARG A 136 -5.61 17.94 8.10
CA ARG A 136 -5.34 19.39 8.07
C ARG A 136 -4.40 19.78 6.93
N ALA A 137 -3.33 18.99 6.70
CA ALA A 137 -2.40 19.23 5.60
C ALA A 137 -3.07 18.99 4.24
N LEU A 138 -3.79 17.87 4.10
CA LEU A 138 -4.50 17.50 2.88
C LEU A 138 -5.66 18.44 2.56
N ALA A 139 -6.33 19.02 3.55
CA ALA A 139 -7.38 20.02 3.30
C ALA A 139 -6.85 21.31 2.62
N ARG A 140 -5.52 21.52 2.59
CA ARG A 140 -4.89 22.69 1.96
C ARG A 140 -4.46 22.45 0.52
N ILE A 141 -4.47 21.21 0.03
CA ILE A 141 -4.13 20.91 -1.37
C ILE A 141 -5.41 20.93 -2.24
N PRO A 142 -5.31 21.23 -3.55
CA PRO A 142 -6.43 21.11 -4.47
C PRO A 142 -7.09 19.73 -4.39
N ASP A 143 -8.42 19.69 -4.44
CA ASP A 143 -9.26 18.49 -4.29
C ASP A 143 -9.22 17.76 -2.93
N GLY A 144 -8.40 18.26 -1.99
CA GLY A 144 -8.36 17.80 -0.62
C GLY A 144 -8.02 16.30 -0.48
N TYR A 145 -8.86 15.59 0.27
CA TYR A 145 -8.76 14.14 0.47
C TYR A 145 -10.05 13.40 0.06
N ALA A 146 -10.88 14.02 -0.78
CA ALA A 146 -12.17 13.45 -1.19
C ALA A 146 -11.98 12.10 -1.90
N ASP A 147 -10.93 11.99 -2.73
CA ASP A 147 -10.58 10.75 -3.41
C ASP A 147 -10.29 9.59 -2.44
N ALA A 148 -9.80 9.86 -1.22
CA ALA A 148 -9.64 8.80 -0.23
C ALA A 148 -10.97 8.11 0.15
N PHE A 149 -12.13 8.63 -0.26
CA PHE A 149 -13.44 8.00 -0.06
C PHE A 149 -14.05 7.43 -1.34
N ALA A 150 -13.39 7.56 -2.49
CA ALA A 150 -13.80 6.85 -3.69
C ALA A 150 -13.59 5.34 -3.51
N ALA A 151 -14.21 4.56 -4.40
CA ALA A 151 -14.06 3.12 -4.39
C ALA A 151 -12.59 2.70 -4.57
N GLU A 152 -12.24 1.56 -3.99
CA GLU A 152 -10.88 1.05 -3.97
C GLU A 152 -10.73 -0.09 -4.96
N SER A 153 -9.74 0.05 -5.83
CA SER A 153 -9.34 -0.96 -6.80
C SER A 153 -8.20 -1.80 -6.23
N HIS A 154 -8.26 -3.10 -6.47
CA HIS A 154 -7.27 -4.07 -6.02
C HIS A 154 -6.89 -5.01 -7.16
N TRP A 155 -5.64 -5.47 -7.18
CA TRP A 155 -5.13 -6.46 -8.12
C TRP A 155 -4.54 -7.63 -7.35
N ARG A 156 -4.82 -8.85 -7.78
CA ARG A 156 -4.10 -10.04 -7.34
C ARG A 156 -2.78 -10.12 -8.10
N LEU A 157 -1.68 -10.30 -7.38
CA LEU A 157 -0.34 -10.40 -7.93
C LEU A 157 0.12 -11.86 -8.00
N GLU A 158 0.32 -12.37 -9.20
CA GLU A 158 0.69 -13.75 -9.48
C GLU A 158 1.99 -13.78 -10.28
N ALA A 159 2.76 -14.87 -10.17
CA ALA A 159 3.88 -15.06 -11.09
C ALA A 159 3.29 -15.25 -12.49
N ALA A 160 3.92 -14.67 -13.50
CA ALA A 160 3.57 -15.01 -14.87
C ALA A 160 3.74 -16.53 -15.07
N PRO A 161 2.78 -17.19 -15.72
CA PRO A 161 2.95 -18.59 -16.06
C PRO A 161 4.27 -18.74 -16.84
N LEU A 162 5.04 -19.78 -16.51
CA LEU A 162 6.15 -20.19 -17.37
C LEU A 162 5.51 -20.50 -18.73
N GLY A 163 5.93 -19.77 -19.78
CA GLY A 163 5.31 -19.89 -21.09
C GLY A 163 5.28 -21.35 -21.57
N GLU A 164 4.16 -21.73 -22.20
CA GLU A 164 4.06 -22.92 -23.04
C GLU A 164 4.89 -22.78 -24.32
#